data_AF-A0A1B6GJM5-F1
#
_entry.id   AF-A0A1B6GJM5-F1
#
_cell.length_a   1.000
_cell.length_b   1.000
_cell.length_c   1.000
_cell.angle_alpha   90.00
_cell.angle_beta   90.00
_cell.angle_gamma   90.00
#
_symmetry.space_group_name_H-M   'P 1'
#
loop_
_entity.id
_entity.type
_entity.pdbx_description
1 polymer ?
#
loop_
_entity_poly.entity_id
_entity_poly.type
_entity_poly.pdbx_seq_one_letter_code
_entity_poly.pdbx_strand_id
1 'polypeptide(L)'
;LSLSNNGTARAIYEASDAASQLKDFYKSIGTPLVSNITFNFSPNLINISANTMTTFPVITKGSELIVCGKIIKGKVKRHAKIGEMNGISASGPIKYSIVLNQKGTRIRRSIPKEPQSFLEKTWAHVFIHQLLNEADTLDGVEKNRT
;
A
#
# COMPACT_ATOMS: atom_id res chain seq x y z
N LEU A 1 17.71 -9.01 -1.62
CA LEU A 1 18.36 -7.77 -2.12
C LEU A 1 17.35 -6.70 -2.55
N SER A 2 16.53 -6.91 -3.59
CA SER A 2 15.58 -5.87 -4.06
C SER A 2 14.60 -5.44 -2.98
N LEU A 3 13.98 -6.39 -2.27
CA LEU A 3 13.01 -6.11 -1.20
C LEU A 3 13.62 -5.25 -0.08
N SER A 4 14.86 -5.57 0.34
CA SER A 4 15.64 -4.81 1.33
C SER A 4 15.95 -3.37 0.89
N ASN A 5 15.79 -3.04 -0.40
CA ASN A 5 16.01 -1.72 -0.98
C ASN A 5 14.69 -1.11 -1.51
N ASN A 6 13.54 -1.54 -0.98
CA ASN A 6 12.20 -1.11 -1.40
C ASN A 6 11.93 -1.32 -2.91
N GLY A 7 12.66 -2.22 -3.54
CA GLY A 7 12.53 -2.57 -4.94
C GLY A 7 11.78 -3.88 -5.14
N THR A 8 11.37 -4.12 -6.38
CA THR A 8 10.76 -5.39 -6.80
C THR A 8 11.72 -6.15 -7.71
N ALA A 9 11.62 -7.47 -7.72
CA ALA A 9 12.34 -8.32 -8.66
C ALA A 9 11.31 -9.07 -9.52
N ARG A 10 11.59 -9.21 -10.82
CA ARG A 10 10.76 -9.97 -11.76
C ARG A 10 11.66 -10.88 -12.59
N ALA A 11 11.30 -12.15 -12.68
CA ALA A 11 11.96 -13.08 -13.57
C ALA A 11 11.61 -12.76 -15.03
N ILE A 12 12.60 -12.81 -15.92
CA ILE A 12 12.42 -12.76 -17.37
C ILE A 12 12.66 -14.17 -17.88
N TYR A 13 11.67 -14.72 -18.57
CA TYR A 13 11.75 -16.07 -19.09
C TYR A 13 12.29 -16.06 -20.52
N GLU A 14 13.22 -16.96 -20.80
CA GLU A 14 13.81 -17.10 -22.13
C GLU A 14 12.80 -17.75 -23.08
N ALA A 15 12.12 -16.89 -23.84
CA ALA A 15 11.11 -17.25 -24.81
C ALA A 15 11.02 -16.15 -25.88
N SER A 16 10.19 -16.39 -26.91
CA SER A 16 10.00 -15.43 -28.00
C SER A 16 9.48 -14.06 -27.55
N ASP A 17 8.87 -13.97 -26.36
CA ASP A 17 8.30 -12.76 -25.78
C ASP A 17 9.20 -12.09 -24.73
N ALA A 18 10.42 -12.59 -24.49
CA ALA A 18 11.33 -12.04 -23.47
C ALA A 18 11.59 -10.53 -23.63
N ALA A 19 11.73 -10.06 -24.87
CA ALA A 19 11.88 -8.63 -25.17
C ALA A 19 10.65 -7.81 -24.75
N SER A 20 9.44 -8.37 -24.89
CA SER A 20 8.19 -7.75 -24.45
C SER A 20 8.09 -7.73 -22.92
N GLN A 21 8.47 -8.84 -22.25
CA GLN A 21 8.50 -8.91 -20.78
C GLN A 21 9.40 -7.81 -20.18
N LEU A 22 10.58 -7.58 -20.76
CA LEU A 22 11.50 -6.51 -20.36
C LEU A 22 10.90 -5.12 -20.60
N LYS A 23 10.32 -4.89 -21.79
CA LYS A 23 9.69 -3.62 -22.14
C LYS A 23 8.56 -3.27 -21.18
N ASP A 24 7.73 -4.24 -20.83
CA ASP A 24 6.59 -4.02 -19.96
C ASP A 24 7.01 -3.88 -18.49
N PHE A 25 8.04 -4.59 -18.05
CA PHE A 25 8.68 -4.31 -16.76
C PHE A 25 9.20 -2.88 -16.70
N TYR A 26 9.97 -2.44 -17.70
CA TYR A 26 10.49 -1.07 -17.74
C TYR A 26 9.38 -0.02 -17.74
N LYS A 27 8.31 -0.20 -18.53
CA LYS A 27 7.16 0.72 -18.51
C LYS A 27 6.51 0.83 -17.12
N SER A 28 6.46 -0.26 -16.35
CA SER A 28 5.85 -0.25 -15.02
C SER A 28 6.64 0.58 -13.99
N ILE A 29 7.96 0.76 -14.20
CA ILE A 29 8.83 1.51 -13.29
C ILE A 29 9.36 2.84 -13.87
N GLY A 30 9.31 3.01 -15.19
CA GLY A 30 10.03 4.06 -15.92
C GLY A 30 9.37 5.43 -15.92
N THR A 31 8.23 5.61 -15.25
CA THR A 31 7.56 6.91 -15.15
C THR A 31 7.19 7.22 -13.70
N PRO A 32 8.15 7.62 -12.86
CA PRO A 32 7.87 8.02 -11.47
C PRO A 32 7.07 9.33 -11.44
N LEU A 33 6.05 9.38 -10.57
CA LEU A 33 5.15 10.53 -10.41
C LEU A 33 5.37 11.26 -9.08
N VAL A 34 5.51 10.50 -7.99
CA VAL A 34 5.72 11.02 -6.64
C VAL A 34 6.72 10.14 -5.92
N SER A 35 7.65 10.72 -5.17
CA SER A 35 8.62 10.03 -4.32
C SER A 35 8.45 10.41 -2.84
N ASN A 36 9.12 9.66 -1.97
CA ASN A 36 9.15 9.87 -0.52
C ASN A 36 7.75 10.02 0.09
N ILE A 37 6.90 9.04 -0.19
CA ILE A 37 5.48 9.07 0.17
C ILE A 37 5.31 8.57 1.60
N THR A 38 4.59 9.31 2.43
CA THR A 38 4.32 8.93 3.82
C THR A 38 2.84 9.15 4.17
N PHE A 39 2.23 8.16 4.80
CA PHE A 39 0.86 8.19 5.30
C PHE A 39 0.89 8.34 6.83
N ASN A 40 0.54 9.53 7.31
CA ASN A 40 0.53 9.88 8.72
C ASN A 40 -0.90 9.85 9.25
N PHE A 41 -1.23 8.80 10.00
CA PHE A 41 -2.55 8.61 10.60
C PHE A 41 -2.63 9.15 12.02
N SER A 42 -3.81 9.62 12.42
CA SER A 42 -4.02 10.11 13.78
C SER A 42 -4.05 8.94 14.80
N PRO A 43 -3.14 8.89 15.79
CA PRO A 43 -3.01 7.77 16.72
C PRO A 43 -4.28 7.49 17.55
N ASN A 44 -5.08 8.53 17.81
CA ASN A 44 -6.29 8.41 18.63
C ASN A 44 -7.52 7.89 17.85
N LEU A 45 -7.40 7.75 16.53
CA LEU A 45 -8.50 7.39 15.63
C LEU A 45 -8.30 6.02 14.98
N ILE A 46 -7.04 5.59 14.83
CA ILE A 46 -6.64 4.40 14.09
C ILE A 46 -5.72 3.55 14.98
N ASN A 47 -5.91 2.24 14.94
CA ASN A 47 -4.99 1.31 15.57
C ASN A 47 -3.72 1.19 14.72
N ILE A 48 -2.65 1.87 15.15
CA ILE A 48 -1.38 1.94 14.43
C ILE A 48 -0.74 0.57 14.26
N SER A 49 -0.84 -0.33 15.24
CA SER A 49 -0.23 -1.67 15.15
C SER A 49 -0.89 -2.58 14.12
N ALA A 50 -2.09 -2.20 13.65
CA ALA A 50 -2.81 -2.91 12.61
C ALA A 50 -2.64 -2.27 11.22
N ASN A 51 -1.85 -1.20 11.09
CA ASN A 51 -1.60 -0.59 9.80
C ASN A 51 -0.58 -1.42 9.00
N THR A 52 -0.84 -1.57 7.71
CA THR A 52 0.17 -2.02 6.75
C THR A 52 1.19 -0.90 6.53
N MET A 53 2.22 -1.18 5.73
CA MET A 53 3.25 -0.23 5.31
C MET A 53 2.65 1.13 4.94
N THR A 54 3.15 2.18 5.58
CA THR A 54 2.67 3.56 5.42
C THR A 54 3.68 4.46 4.73
N THR A 55 4.84 3.93 4.35
CA THR A 55 5.90 4.68 3.67
C THR A 55 6.22 3.99 2.35
N PHE A 56 6.37 4.76 1.28
CA PHE A 56 6.67 4.23 -0.04
C PHE A 56 7.72 5.09 -0.74
N PRO A 57 8.71 4.50 -1.40
CA PRO A 57 9.78 5.26 -2.03
C PRO A 57 9.29 6.04 -3.24
N VAL A 58 8.41 5.44 -4.05
CA VAL A 58 7.94 5.99 -5.32
C VAL A 58 6.58 5.39 -5.71
N ILE A 59 5.76 6.19 -6.38
CA ILE A 59 4.62 5.72 -7.18
C ILE A 59 4.87 6.08 -8.65
N THR A 60 4.62 5.12 -9.53
CA THR A 60 4.82 5.27 -10.98
C THR A 60 3.48 5.31 -11.71
N LYS A 61 3.48 5.85 -12.93
CA LYS A 61 2.27 5.91 -13.76
C LYS A 61 1.72 4.51 -14.03
N GLY A 62 0.44 4.30 -13.69
CA GLY A 62 -0.23 3.01 -13.85
C GLY A 62 -0.06 2.05 -12.67
N SER A 63 0.72 2.45 -11.65
CA SER A 63 0.81 1.72 -10.38
C SER A 63 -0.18 2.27 -9.36
N GLU A 64 -0.46 1.48 -8.33
CA GLU A 64 -1.34 1.84 -7.22
C GLU A 64 -0.65 1.60 -5.87
N LEU A 65 -0.94 2.44 -4.88
CA LEU A 65 -0.52 2.25 -3.49
C LEU A 65 -1.72 1.85 -2.65
N ILE A 66 -1.54 0.83 -1.82
CA ILE A 66 -2.58 0.31 -0.94
C ILE A 66 -2.09 0.41 0.50
N VAL A 67 -2.88 1.07 1.33
CA VAL A 67 -2.67 1.13 2.77
C VAL A 67 -3.93 0.65 3.46
N CYS A 68 -3.80 -0.37 4.29
CA CYS A 68 -4.88 -0.95 5.06
C CYS A 68 -4.62 -0.74 6.56
N GLY A 69 -5.69 -0.66 7.34
CA GLY A 69 -5.61 -0.40 8.78
C GLY A 69 -6.95 -0.63 9.47
N LYS A 70 -6.96 -0.47 10.79
CA LYS A 70 -8.16 -0.65 11.62
C LYS A 70 -8.55 0.64 12.33
N ILE A 71 -9.79 1.06 12.15
CA ILE A 71 -10.35 2.23 12.83
C ILE A 71 -10.77 1.84 14.25
N ILE A 72 -10.50 2.70 15.22
CA ILE A 72 -10.94 2.50 16.61
C ILE A 72 -12.44 2.78 16.72
N LYS A 73 -13.22 1.76 17.08
CA LYS A 73 -14.68 1.84 17.17
C LYS A 73 -15.10 2.97 18.12
N GLY A 74 -16.02 3.82 17.66
CA GLY A 74 -16.57 4.94 18.44
C GLY A 74 -15.68 6.17 18.55
N LYS A 75 -14.47 6.18 17.97
CA LYS A 75 -13.56 7.34 18.03
C LYS A 75 -13.64 8.25 16.81
N VAL A 76 -14.12 7.75 15.67
CA VAL A 76 -14.14 8.50 14.41
C VAL A 76 -15.53 9.03 14.09
N LYS A 77 -15.64 10.34 13.94
CA LYS A 77 -16.85 11.03 13.48
C LYS A 77 -16.94 11.00 11.95
N ARG A 78 -18.14 11.24 11.43
CA ARG A 78 -18.37 11.37 9.98
C ARG A 78 -17.58 12.56 9.41
N HIS A 79 -16.92 12.37 8.27
CA HIS A 79 -16.05 13.37 7.63
C HIS A 79 -14.88 13.84 8.51
N ALA A 80 -14.50 13.04 9.52
CA ALA A 80 -13.30 13.32 10.28
C ALA A 80 -12.06 13.14 9.39
N LYS A 81 -11.13 14.08 9.50
CA LYS A 81 -9.76 13.90 9.02
C LYS A 81 -9.08 12.86 9.90
N ILE A 82 -8.65 11.76 9.30
CA ILE A 82 -8.03 10.62 9.98
C ILE A 82 -6.52 10.55 9.74
N GLY A 83 -6.00 11.37 8.82
CA GLY A 83 -4.57 11.44 8.53
C GLY A 83 -4.23 12.41 7.40
N GLU A 84 -2.97 12.36 6.99
CA GLU A 84 -2.41 13.09 5.88
C GLU A 84 -1.46 12.19 5.08
N MET A 85 -1.45 12.35 3.75
CA MET A 85 -0.42 11.80 2.88
C MET A 85 0.52 12.93 2.47
N ASN A 86 1.82 12.72 2.60
CA ASN A 86 2.86 13.62 2.09
C ASN A 86 3.66 12.92 1.00
N GLY A 87 4.26 13.70 0.09
CA GLY A 87 5.19 13.20 -0.92
C GLY A 87 5.89 14.33 -1.65
N ILE A 88 6.77 13.98 -2.60
CA ILE A 88 7.51 14.92 -3.43
C ILE A 88 7.19 14.62 -4.89
N SER A 89 6.59 15.58 -5.58
CA SER A 89 6.33 15.51 -7.02
C SER A 89 7.37 16.32 -7.80
N ALA A 90 7.33 16.23 -9.14
CA ALA A 90 8.14 17.10 -10.00
C ALA A 90 7.86 18.60 -9.78
N SER A 91 6.67 18.96 -9.30
CA SER A 91 6.28 20.33 -8.98
C SER A 91 6.59 20.73 -7.53
N GLY A 92 7.22 19.85 -6.75
CA GLY A 92 7.55 20.08 -5.34
C GLY A 92 6.72 19.23 -4.37
N PRO A 93 6.78 19.57 -3.06
CA PRO A 93 6.10 18.82 -2.01
C PRO A 93 4.58 18.84 -2.19
N ILE A 94 3.94 17.69 -1.99
CA ILE A 94 2.48 17.53 -2.05
C ILE A 94 1.96 17.04 -0.70
N LYS A 95 0.76 17.50 -0.33
CA LYS A 95 0.06 17.10 0.89
C LYS A 95 -1.43 16.91 0.60
N TYR A 96 -1.97 15.77 0.99
CA TYR A 96 -3.40 15.46 0.89
C TYR A 96 -3.97 15.03 2.23
N SER A 97 -5.15 15.54 2.58
CA SER A 97 -5.86 15.11 3.80
C SER A 97 -6.64 13.83 3.53
N ILE A 98 -6.52 12.86 4.44
CA ILE A 98 -7.28 11.61 4.41
C ILE A 98 -8.51 11.80 5.28
N VAL A 99 -9.69 11.77 4.67
CA VAL A 99 -10.97 12.03 5.33
C VAL A 99 -11.86 10.79 5.25
N LEU A 100 -12.39 10.36 6.40
CA LEU A 100 -13.31 9.22 6.44
C LEU A 100 -14.72 9.63 6.00
N ASN A 101 -15.15 9.13 4.85
CA ASN A 101 -16.55 9.18 4.44
C ASN A 101 -17.26 7.85 4.69
N GLN A 102 -17.86 7.73 5.87
CA GLN A 102 -18.49 6.48 6.35
C GLN A 102 -19.71 6.02 5.52
N LYS A 103 -20.33 6.89 4.70
CA LYS A 103 -21.40 6.47 3.78
C LYS A 103 -20.87 6.10 2.39
N GLY A 104 -19.61 6.45 2.09
CA GLY A 104 -19.00 6.37 0.78
C GLY A 104 -19.77 7.17 -0.28
N THR A 105 -19.08 7.63 -1.30
CA THR A 105 -19.66 7.53 -2.64
C THR A 105 -19.78 6.03 -2.88
N ARG A 106 -20.99 5.46 -2.77
CA ARG A 106 -21.26 4.13 -3.33
C ARG A 106 -21.07 4.28 -4.84
N ILE A 107 -19.83 4.20 -5.32
CA ILE A 107 -19.53 3.97 -6.72
C ILE A 107 -20.23 2.64 -6.98
N ARG A 108 -21.31 2.69 -7.76
CA ARG A 108 -22.28 1.61 -7.98
C ARG A 108 -21.53 0.29 -8.16
N ARG A 109 -21.42 -0.51 -7.09
CA ARG A 109 -20.91 -1.87 -7.23
C ARG A 109 -22.00 -2.64 -7.95
N SER A 110 -21.68 -3.19 -9.10
CA SER A 110 -22.43 -4.26 -9.76
C SER A 110 -22.50 -5.55 -8.92
N ILE A 111 -22.15 -5.48 -7.63
CA ILE A 111 -22.15 -6.58 -6.68
C ILE A 111 -23.39 -6.42 -5.80
N PRO A 112 -24.42 -7.27 -5.95
CA PRO A 112 -25.71 -7.13 -5.28
C PRO A 112 -25.63 -7.18 -3.75
N LYS A 113 -24.59 -7.81 -3.21
CA LYS A 113 -24.25 -7.88 -1.78
C LYS A 113 -22.74 -7.99 -1.66
N GLU A 114 -22.09 -6.98 -1.09
CA GLU A 114 -20.69 -7.16 -0.66
C GLU A 114 -20.64 -8.34 0.31
N PRO A 115 -19.77 -9.34 0.08
CA PRO A 115 -19.62 -10.43 1.01
C PRO A 115 -19.22 -9.87 2.38
N GLN A 116 -19.82 -10.42 3.43
CA GLN A 116 -19.50 -10.04 4.80
C GLN A 116 -17.99 -10.10 5.00
N SER A 117 -17.45 -9.02 5.56
CA SER A 117 -16.03 -8.87 5.89
C SER A 117 -15.04 -8.77 4.72
N PHE A 118 -15.46 -8.30 3.53
CA PHE A 118 -14.56 -8.10 2.39
C PHE A 118 -13.34 -7.24 2.72
N LEU A 119 -13.54 -6.07 3.36
CA LEU A 119 -12.45 -5.15 3.70
C LEU A 119 -11.50 -5.75 4.74
N GLU A 120 -12.03 -6.49 5.71
CA GLU A 120 -11.24 -7.19 6.70
C GLU A 120 -10.39 -8.31 6.06
N LYS A 121 -10.94 -9.03 5.07
CA LYS A 121 -10.18 -10.03 4.31
C LYS A 121 -9.08 -9.38 3.47
N THR A 122 -9.36 -8.26 2.81
CA THR A 122 -8.36 -7.49 2.07
C THR A 122 -7.25 -7.00 2.99
N TRP A 123 -7.59 -6.45 4.16
CA TRP A 123 -6.62 -6.06 5.18
C TRP A 123 -5.75 -7.26 5.60
N ALA A 124 -6.38 -8.39 5.94
CA ALA A 124 -5.66 -9.59 6.36
C ALA A 124 -4.71 -10.10 5.27
N HIS A 125 -5.17 -10.15 4.02
CA HIS A 125 -4.36 -10.57 2.88
C HIS A 125 -3.10 -9.69 2.72
N VAL A 126 -3.27 -8.37 2.67
CA VAL A 126 -2.15 -7.43 2.51
C VAL A 126 -1.20 -7.51 3.71
N PHE A 127 -1.75 -7.59 4.93
CA PHE A 127 -0.95 -7.65 6.15
C PHE A 127 -0.13 -8.95 6.25
N ILE A 128 -0.71 -10.10 5.90
CA ILE A 128 0.00 -11.38 5.86
C ILE A 128 1.15 -11.34 4.85
N HIS A 129 0.91 -10.82 3.64
CA HIS A 129 1.97 -10.67 2.64
C HIS A 129 3.11 -9.75 3.11
N GLN A 130 2.78 -8.68 3.85
CA GLN A 130 3.79 -7.83 4.44
C GLN A 130 4.62 -8.59 5.49
N LEU A 131 4.00 -9.35 6.39
CA LEU A 131 4.72 -10.16 7.37
C LEU A 131 5.63 -11.21 6.71
N LEU A 132 5.18 -11.84 5.63
CA LEU A 132 5.99 -12.79 4.85
C LEU A 132 7.21 -12.09 4.24
N ASN A 133 7.01 -10.92 3.64
CA ASN A 133 8.10 -10.11 3.08
C ASN A 133 9.10 -9.70 4.16
N GLU A 134 8.63 -9.26 5.33
CA GLU A 134 9.49 -8.92 6.47
C GLU A 134 10.30 -10.14 6.92
N ALA A 135 9.65 -11.30 7.10
CA ALA A 135 10.33 -12.54 7.46
C ALA A 135 11.40 -12.97 6.45
N ASP A 136 11.20 -12.75 5.15
CA ASP A 136 12.19 -13.04 4.11
C ASP A 136 13.38 -12.09 4.10
N THR A 137 13.24 -10.90 4.70
CA THR A 137 14.36 -9.96 4.87
C THR A 137 15.19 -10.19 6.13
N LEU A 138 14.72 -11.00 7.08
CA LEU A 138 15.45 -11.34 8.31
C LEU A 138 16.50 -12.45 8.05
N ASP A 139 17.70 -12.27 8.60
CA ASP A 139 18.77 -13.27 8.54
C ASP A 139 18.54 -14.43 9.53
N GLY A 140 19.18 -15.58 9.26
CA GLY A 140 18.90 -16.87 9.92
C GLY A 140 19.01 -16.93 11.46
N VAL A 141 19.62 -15.93 12.11
CA VAL A 141 19.68 -15.84 13.58
C VAL A 141 18.39 -15.25 14.17
N GLU A 142 17.70 -14.37 13.44
CA GLU A 142 16.45 -13.74 13.87
C GLU A 142 15.23 -14.62 13.56
N LYS A 143 15.30 -15.47 12.53
CA LYS A 143 14.24 -16.46 12.20
C LYS A 143 13.99 -17.52 13.29
N ASN A 144 14.96 -17.78 14.17
CA ASN A 144 14.87 -18.81 15.22
C ASN A 144 14.43 -18.28 16.59
N ARG A 145 14.06 -16.99 16.68
CA ARG A 145 13.68 -16.33 17.95
C ARG A 145 12.19 -15.97 18.06
N THR A 146 11.40 -16.21 17.03
CA THR A 146 9.93 -16.09 17.02
C THR A 146 9.29 -17.46 17.15
#